data_AF-A0A9E3UIH0-F1
#
_entry.id   AF-A0A9E3UIH0-F1
#
_cell.length_a   1.000
_cell.length_b   1.000
_cell.length_c   1.000
_cell.angle_alpha   90.00
_cell.angle_beta   90.00
_cell.angle_gamma   90.00
#
_symmetry.space_group_name_H-M   'P 1'
#
loop_
_entity.id
_entity.type
_entity.pdbx_description
1 polymer ?
#
loop_
_entity_poly.entity_id
_entity_poly.type
_entity_poly.pdbx_seq_one_letter_code
_entity_poly.pdbx_strand_id
1 'polypeptide(L)'
;MAHRAGSANLPLHGGRVPPWLGQRMTRLGALISEAIVQHYGRDELLRRLAHPFWFQSFGAVMGMDWHSSGITTSVIGALKRGLTPLAGELGIHVCGGRGAHSRKTPDELVAIGERVGFDGAALANTSRLVAKVDSAAVQDGFDLYLHGFIVTDEGSWVIVQQGMNGDRRQARRYHWQSEGLESFLDSPHAAIEGREQGKIINLADRRAAPSRRDQLTLLNDAGPDAILRELTRLNDGPSPKSPRPQALQPLLPHLDMPAHHDVRPADVVMRRLHGTLAAAADRGPKDFNELLLVPGVGQRTVKALATVAEVVHGTPCRFSDPARFSFAHGGKDRHPFPVPLKVYDETIRVMKSAVEKGRLGRDEELAALKRLDDQARQMERYAKGPDFGTIVRKEFDEAPLFGGRSVFGWEKNVRNRKTGV
;
A
#
# COMPACT_ATOMS: atom_id res chain seq x y z
N MET A 1 -21.79 1.21 10.98
CA MET A 1 -21.25 -0.11 10.57
C MET A 1 -19.76 -0.14 10.89
N ALA A 2 -19.13 -1.30 11.12
CA ALA A 2 -17.71 -1.37 11.47
C ALA A 2 -16.80 -1.00 10.27
N HIS A 3 -15.75 -0.19 10.44
CA HIS A 3 -14.92 0.28 9.32
C HIS A 3 -13.48 -0.27 9.35
N ARG A 4 -13.32 -1.51 8.86
CA ARG A 4 -12.07 -1.91 8.18
C ARG A 4 -12.20 -1.44 6.73
N ALA A 5 -11.19 -0.75 6.22
CA ALA A 5 -11.24 -0.12 4.91
C ALA A 5 -10.97 -1.11 3.75
N GLY A 6 -10.31 -2.23 4.03
CA GLY A 6 -10.05 -3.27 3.04
C GLY A 6 -8.95 -4.25 3.45
N SER A 7 -8.62 -5.18 2.56
CA SER A 7 -7.56 -6.16 2.78
C SER A 7 -6.82 -6.56 1.50
N ALA A 8 -5.65 -7.20 1.65
CA ALA A 8 -4.95 -7.79 0.52
C ALA A 8 -4.30 -9.13 0.86
N ASN A 9 -4.39 -10.13 -0.04
CA ASN A 9 -3.57 -11.35 0.00
C ASN A 9 -2.37 -11.16 -0.94
N LEU A 10 -1.16 -11.42 -0.45
CA LEU A 10 0.10 -11.13 -1.14
C LEU A 10 1.02 -12.36 -1.08
N PRO A 11 1.72 -12.74 -2.15
CA PRO A 11 2.78 -13.74 -2.07
C PRO A 11 3.92 -13.29 -1.14
N LEU A 12 4.51 -14.23 -0.39
CA LEU A 12 5.69 -13.95 0.41
C LEU A 12 6.93 -13.87 -0.47
N HIS A 13 7.61 -12.71 -0.39
CA HIS A 13 8.91 -12.51 -1.01
C HIS A 13 10.02 -12.51 0.03
N GLY A 14 11.09 -13.24 -0.29
CA GLY A 14 12.36 -13.10 0.41
C GLY A 14 13.12 -11.85 -0.05
N GLY A 15 14.18 -11.53 0.70
CA GLY A 15 15.10 -10.45 0.36
C GLY A 15 14.83 -9.12 1.08
N ARG A 16 15.79 -8.21 0.94
CA ARG A 16 15.77 -6.90 1.60
C ARG A 16 15.79 -5.80 0.55
N VAL A 17 15.04 -4.74 0.78
CA VAL A 17 15.14 -3.53 -0.05
C VAL A 17 16.55 -2.95 0.11
N PRO A 18 17.30 -2.77 -0.99
CA PRO A 18 18.65 -2.26 -0.92
C PRO A 18 18.64 -0.77 -0.51
N PRO A 19 19.69 -0.27 0.18
CA PRO A 19 19.72 1.10 0.68
C PRO A 19 19.48 2.18 -0.39
N TRP A 20 20.03 1.98 -1.59
CA TRP A 20 19.87 2.92 -2.71
C TRP A 20 18.40 3.09 -3.14
N LEU A 21 17.58 2.04 -3.02
CA LEU A 21 16.16 2.11 -3.32
C LEU A 21 15.41 2.68 -2.12
N GLY A 22 15.69 2.19 -0.91
CA GLY A 22 15.02 2.64 0.31
C GLY A 22 15.14 4.16 0.56
N GLN A 23 16.27 4.78 0.21
CA GLN A 23 16.44 6.24 0.27
C GLN A 23 15.55 6.97 -0.74
N ARG A 24 15.46 6.48 -1.98
CA ARG A 24 14.61 7.06 -3.03
C ARG A 24 13.12 6.90 -2.72
N MET A 25 12.73 5.72 -2.23
CA MET A 25 11.39 5.47 -1.71
C MET A 25 11.02 6.48 -0.61
N THR A 26 11.93 6.73 0.33
CA THR A 26 11.70 7.69 1.42
C THR A 26 11.42 9.09 0.88
N ARG A 27 12.23 9.56 -0.09
CA ARG A 27 12.06 10.89 -0.71
C ARG A 27 10.79 10.99 -1.54
N LEU A 28 10.57 10.06 -2.46
CA LEU A 28 9.39 10.09 -3.34
C LEU A 28 8.10 9.89 -2.56
N GLY A 29 8.09 8.98 -1.58
CA GLY A 29 6.91 8.74 -0.75
C GLY A 29 6.51 9.96 0.08
N ALA A 30 7.48 10.70 0.62
CA ALA A 30 7.22 11.96 1.33
C ALA A 30 6.62 13.02 0.38
N LEU A 31 7.23 13.21 -0.81
CA LEU A 31 6.75 14.18 -1.80
C LEU A 31 5.35 13.88 -2.31
N ILE A 32 5.02 12.61 -2.56
CA ILE A 32 3.67 12.21 -2.98
C ILE A 32 2.67 12.44 -1.85
N SER A 33 3.01 12.06 -0.62
CA SER A 33 2.13 12.26 0.54
C SER A 33 1.85 13.74 0.75
N GLU A 34 2.89 14.56 0.64
CA GLU A 34 2.78 16.00 0.74
C GLU A 34 1.92 16.60 -0.36
N ALA A 35 2.14 16.23 -1.63
CA ALA A 35 1.31 16.72 -2.74
C ALA A 35 -0.18 16.39 -2.53
N ILE A 36 -0.48 15.21 -1.97
CA ILE A 36 -1.85 14.83 -1.60
C ILE A 36 -2.39 15.73 -0.49
N VAL A 37 -1.60 15.98 0.55
CA VAL A 37 -2.01 16.84 1.67
C VAL A 37 -2.25 18.28 1.21
N GLN A 38 -1.37 18.84 0.38
CA GLN A 38 -1.52 20.19 -0.16
C GLN A 38 -2.80 20.34 -1.00
N HIS A 39 -3.14 19.35 -1.83
CA HIS A 39 -4.31 19.44 -2.72
C HIS A 39 -5.64 18.99 -2.10
N TYR A 40 -5.61 17.99 -1.23
CA TYR A 40 -6.81 17.28 -0.78
C TYR A 40 -6.91 17.15 0.74
N GLY A 41 -5.90 17.61 1.48
CA GLY A 41 -5.86 17.52 2.93
C GLY A 41 -5.37 16.18 3.46
N ARG A 42 -5.19 16.14 4.79
CA ARG A 42 -4.66 14.97 5.51
C ARG A 42 -5.61 13.78 5.50
N ASP A 43 -6.91 14.02 5.62
CA ASP A 43 -7.92 12.95 5.63
C ASP A 43 -7.93 12.16 4.32
N GLU A 44 -7.69 12.84 3.19
CA GLU A 44 -7.59 12.15 1.90
C GLU A 44 -6.35 11.25 1.81
N LEU A 45 -5.22 11.66 2.40
CA LEU A 45 -4.06 10.78 2.50
C LEU A 45 -4.39 9.53 3.33
N LEU A 46 -5.09 9.68 4.46
CA LEU A 46 -5.52 8.54 5.28
C LEU A 46 -6.44 7.59 4.50
N ARG A 47 -7.47 8.11 3.82
CA ARG A 47 -8.37 7.31 2.96
C ARG A 47 -7.61 6.50 1.92
N ARG A 48 -6.61 7.11 1.29
CA ARG A 48 -5.78 6.45 0.27
C ARG A 48 -4.88 5.37 0.85
N LEU A 49 -4.23 5.64 1.99
CA LEU A 49 -3.45 4.64 2.73
C LEU A 49 -4.32 3.48 3.22
N ALA A 50 -5.61 3.74 3.49
CA ALA A 50 -6.57 2.73 3.89
C ALA A 50 -7.05 1.86 2.70
N HIS A 51 -6.87 2.30 1.46
CA HIS A 51 -7.34 1.60 0.26
C HIS A 51 -6.30 0.59 -0.27
N PRO A 52 -6.56 -0.74 -0.24
CA PRO A 52 -5.55 -1.77 -0.54
C PRO A 52 -4.91 -1.66 -1.92
N PHE A 53 -5.71 -1.33 -2.95
CA PHE A 53 -5.27 -1.17 -4.33
C PHE A 53 -4.40 0.08 -4.52
N TRP A 54 -4.75 1.18 -3.84
CA TRP A 54 -3.96 2.42 -3.90
C TRP A 54 -2.63 2.20 -3.19
N PHE A 55 -2.65 1.59 -2.00
CA PHE A 55 -1.44 1.29 -1.25
C PHE A 55 -0.47 0.40 -2.03
N GLN A 56 -0.99 -0.62 -2.73
CA GLN A 56 -0.17 -1.47 -3.60
C GLN A 56 0.43 -0.69 -4.78
N SER A 57 -0.38 0.14 -5.44
CA SER A 57 0.03 0.99 -6.56
C SER A 57 1.08 2.02 -6.14
N PHE A 58 0.91 2.63 -4.96
CA PHE A 58 1.85 3.57 -4.36
C PHE A 58 3.21 2.90 -4.13
N GLY A 59 3.22 1.69 -3.56
CA GLY A 59 4.45 0.91 -3.42
C GLY A 59 5.11 0.56 -4.76
N ALA A 60 4.32 0.22 -5.79
CA ALA A 60 4.82 -0.08 -7.12
C ALA A 60 5.47 1.15 -7.79
N VAL A 61 4.84 2.34 -7.70
CA VAL A 61 5.44 3.60 -8.17
C VAL A 61 6.75 3.90 -7.46
N MET A 62 6.88 3.54 -6.18
CA MET A 62 8.11 3.71 -5.42
C MET A 62 9.22 2.71 -5.81
N GLY A 63 9.00 1.83 -6.80
CA GLY A 63 10.01 0.91 -7.36
C GLY A 63 10.06 -0.46 -6.69
N MET A 64 9.04 -0.81 -5.89
CA MET A 64 8.87 -2.17 -5.37
C MET A 64 8.21 -3.07 -6.40
N ASP A 65 8.47 -4.38 -6.31
CA ASP A 65 7.82 -5.36 -7.17
C ASP A 65 6.31 -5.36 -6.89
N TRP A 66 5.52 -5.16 -7.94
CA TRP A 66 4.11 -4.82 -7.93
C TRP A 66 3.18 -5.71 -7.08
N HIS A 67 3.49 -6.99 -6.95
CA HIS A 67 2.73 -8.01 -6.21
C HIS A 67 3.27 -8.32 -4.81
N SER A 68 4.39 -7.72 -4.41
CA SER A 68 5.15 -8.20 -3.26
C SER A 68 4.53 -7.87 -1.90
N SER A 69 4.52 -8.83 -0.97
CA SER A 69 4.26 -8.58 0.46
C SER A 69 5.28 -7.64 1.13
N GLY A 70 6.45 -7.47 0.52
CA GLY A 70 7.48 -6.52 0.96
C GLY A 70 7.05 -5.06 0.83
N ILE A 71 6.05 -4.75 -0.01
CA ILE A 71 5.52 -3.39 -0.19
C ILE A 71 5.09 -2.79 1.15
N THR A 72 4.35 -3.54 1.96
CA THR A 72 3.81 -3.04 3.23
C THR A 72 4.91 -2.58 4.18
N THR A 73 5.94 -3.41 4.32
CA THR A 73 7.08 -3.07 5.18
C THR A 73 7.86 -1.87 4.65
N SER A 74 8.13 -1.86 3.34
CA SER A 74 8.98 -0.84 2.74
C SER A 74 8.30 0.52 2.64
N VAL A 75 7.00 0.55 2.31
CA VAL A 75 6.21 1.78 2.27
C VAL A 75 6.07 2.37 3.67
N ILE A 76 5.63 1.60 4.67
CA ILE A 76 5.51 2.11 6.05
C ILE A 76 6.86 2.61 6.58
N GLY A 77 7.94 1.86 6.35
CA GLY A 77 9.28 2.30 6.73
C GLY A 77 9.74 3.56 5.98
N ALA A 78 9.41 3.71 4.70
CA ALA A 78 9.73 4.89 3.91
C ALA A 78 8.95 6.12 4.36
N LEU A 79 7.63 5.98 4.58
CA LEU A 79 6.78 7.05 5.11
C LEU A 79 7.24 7.49 6.50
N LYS A 80 7.54 6.54 7.40
CA LYS A 80 8.05 6.87 8.73
C LYS A 80 9.31 7.73 8.67
N ARG A 81 10.30 7.34 7.87
CA ARG A 81 11.53 8.13 7.72
C ARG A 81 11.32 9.46 6.99
N GLY A 82 10.42 9.49 6.00
CA GLY A 82 10.23 10.64 5.12
C GLY A 82 9.34 11.73 5.70
N LEU A 83 8.30 11.34 6.44
CA LEU A 83 7.32 12.26 7.03
C LEU A 83 7.71 12.74 8.43
N THR A 84 8.50 11.99 9.21
CA THR A 84 8.92 12.42 10.55
C THR A 84 9.58 13.81 10.55
N PRO A 85 10.51 14.15 9.64
CA PRO A 85 11.09 15.49 9.59
C PRO A 85 10.10 16.60 9.20
N LEU A 86 8.99 16.24 8.56
CA LEU A 86 7.95 17.15 8.08
C LEU A 86 6.71 17.15 8.99
N ALA A 87 6.73 16.41 10.09
CA ALA A 87 5.54 16.13 10.89
C ALA A 87 4.93 17.39 11.51
N GLY A 88 5.74 18.39 11.87
CA GLY A 88 5.25 19.68 12.39
C GLY A 88 4.60 20.57 11.33
N GLU A 89 4.99 20.43 10.06
CA GLU A 89 4.39 21.19 8.95
C GLU A 89 3.15 20.50 8.40
N LEU A 90 3.22 19.17 8.27
CA LEU A 90 2.16 18.38 7.64
C LEU A 90 1.13 17.87 8.64
N GLY A 91 1.40 17.92 9.95
CA GLY A 91 0.53 17.39 11.00
C GLY A 91 0.20 15.91 10.80
N ILE A 92 1.18 15.11 10.34
CA ILE A 92 1.05 13.67 10.09
C ILE A 92 2.22 12.95 10.77
N HIS A 93 1.90 11.92 11.54
CA HIS A 93 2.86 11.09 12.27
C HIS A 93 2.69 9.63 11.88
N VAL A 94 3.81 8.93 11.71
CA VAL A 94 3.83 7.51 11.35
C VAL A 94 4.53 6.72 12.45
N CYS A 95 3.76 5.89 13.13
CA CYS A 95 4.18 5.07 14.24
C CYS A 95 4.29 3.59 13.85
N GLY A 96 5.00 2.84 14.68
CA GLY A 96 5.14 1.40 14.52
C GLY A 96 6.17 0.97 13.49
N GLY A 97 5.99 -0.25 12.96
CA GLY A 97 6.89 -0.92 12.02
C GLY A 97 6.90 -2.44 12.25
N ARG A 98 8.06 -3.06 12.04
CA ARG A 98 8.28 -4.49 12.30
C ARG A 98 8.91 -4.74 13.67
N GLY A 99 8.66 -5.90 14.24
CA GLY A 99 9.39 -6.42 15.41
C GLY A 99 9.29 -5.50 16.63
N ALA A 100 10.42 -4.98 17.12
CA ALA A 100 10.40 -4.07 18.26
C ALA A 100 9.64 -2.76 17.99
N HIS A 101 9.61 -2.29 16.74
CA HIS A 101 8.90 -1.06 16.39
C HIS A 101 7.38 -1.21 16.50
N SER A 102 6.80 -2.36 16.14
CA SER A 102 5.35 -2.56 16.31
C SER A 102 4.93 -2.48 17.77
N ARG A 103 5.75 -3.02 18.68
CA ARG A 103 5.49 -3.01 20.13
C ARG A 103 5.62 -1.62 20.76
N LYS A 104 6.40 -0.72 20.17
CA LYS A 104 6.58 0.67 20.63
C LYS A 104 5.51 1.63 20.14
N THR A 105 4.61 1.21 19.25
CA THR A 105 3.53 2.07 18.72
C THR A 105 2.73 2.77 19.82
N PRO A 106 2.31 2.11 20.91
CA PRO A 106 1.60 2.79 22.00
C PRO A 106 2.40 3.93 22.63
N ASP A 107 3.69 3.72 22.90
CA ASP A 107 4.55 4.74 23.51
C ASP A 107 4.80 5.91 22.56
N GLU A 108 4.97 5.62 21.26
CA GLU A 108 5.10 6.64 20.21
C GLU A 108 3.83 7.51 20.15
N LEU A 109 2.64 6.91 20.24
CA LEU A 109 1.35 7.64 20.20
C LEU A 109 1.15 8.53 21.42
N VAL A 110 1.51 8.06 22.62
CA VAL A 110 1.47 8.87 23.85
C VAL A 110 2.41 10.08 23.71
N ALA A 111 3.66 9.84 23.31
CA ALA A 111 4.64 10.92 23.14
C ALA A 111 4.23 11.94 22.07
N ILE A 112 3.55 11.52 21.00
CA ILE A 112 3.03 12.46 19.98
C ILE A 112 1.85 13.25 20.55
N GLY A 113 0.92 12.59 21.23
CA GLY A 113 -0.24 13.23 21.84
C GLY A 113 0.15 14.33 22.84
N GLU A 114 1.19 14.09 23.64
CA GLU A 114 1.78 15.09 24.54
C GLU A 114 2.30 16.35 23.80
N ARG A 115 2.73 16.22 22.54
CA ARG A 115 3.25 17.35 21.75
C ARG A 115 2.17 18.09 20.97
N VAL A 116 1.17 17.39 20.44
CA VAL A 116 0.20 17.95 19.47
C VAL A 116 -1.21 18.11 20.03
N GLY A 117 -1.52 17.48 21.18
CA GLY A 117 -2.74 17.72 21.95
C GLY A 117 -3.87 16.70 21.80
N PHE A 118 -3.70 15.59 21.05
CA PHE A 118 -4.68 14.51 21.03
C PHE A 118 -4.50 13.53 22.22
N ASP A 119 -5.53 12.75 22.54
CA ASP A 119 -5.46 11.69 23.56
C ASP A 119 -4.64 10.48 23.10
N GLY A 120 -3.33 10.54 23.37
CA GLY A 120 -2.40 9.47 23.00
C GLY A 120 -2.64 8.15 23.73
N ALA A 121 -3.24 8.17 24.93
CA ALA A 121 -3.57 6.96 25.68
C ALA A 121 -4.76 6.22 25.05
N ALA A 122 -5.79 6.95 24.63
CA ALA A 122 -6.91 6.38 23.87
C ALA A 122 -6.45 5.78 22.53
N LEU A 123 -5.56 6.45 21.80
CA LEU A 123 -5.01 5.92 20.54
C LEU A 123 -4.07 4.72 20.77
N ALA A 124 -3.30 4.72 21.86
CA ALA A 124 -2.51 3.56 22.27
C ALA A 124 -3.39 2.33 22.54
N ASN A 125 -4.54 2.51 23.20
CA ASN A 125 -5.51 1.43 23.41
C ASN A 125 -6.14 0.97 22.09
N THR A 126 -6.47 1.91 21.21
CA THR A 126 -6.96 1.64 19.85
C THR A 126 -5.96 0.80 19.05
N SER A 127 -4.67 1.16 19.06
CA SER A 127 -3.59 0.41 18.42
C SER A 127 -3.53 -1.04 18.92
N ARG A 128 -3.57 -1.25 20.25
CA ARG A 128 -3.56 -2.60 20.85
C ARG A 128 -4.80 -3.41 20.47
N LEU A 129 -5.97 -2.79 20.51
CA LEU A 129 -7.23 -3.47 20.19
C LEU A 129 -7.26 -3.94 18.73
N VAL A 130 -6.89 -3.07 17.78
CA VAL A 130 -6.82 -3.41 16.35
C VAL A 130 -5.79 -4.52 16.09
N ALA A 131 -4.63 -4.48 16.75
CA ALA A 131 -3.65 -5.58 16.67
C ALA A 131 -4.21 -6.90 17.21
N LYS A 132 -5.02 -6.87 18.28
CA LYS A 132 -5.66 -8.07 18.86
C LYS A 132 -6.81 -8.59 18.02
N VAL A 133 -7.57 -7.73 17.36
CA VAL A 133 -8.64 -8.16 16.43
C VAL A 133 -8.03 -8.97 15.29
N ASP A 134 -7.02 -8.42 14.61
CA ASP A 134 -6.39 -9.05 13.45
C ASP A 134 -5.52 -10.28 13.78
N SER A 135 -5.15 -10.50 15.05
CA SER A 135 -4.30 -11.64 15.46
C SER A 135 -5.01 -12.71 16.30
N ALA A 136 -6.02 -12.35 17.10
CA ALA A 136 -6.65 -13.27 18.06
C ALA A 136 -8.16 -13.46 17.80
N ALA A 137 -8.87 -12.40 17.39
CA ALA A 137 -10.29 -12.51 17.08
C ALA A 137 -10.54 -13.13 15.69
N VAL A 138 -9.60 -12.96 14.77
CA VAL A 138 -9.58 -13.62 13.46
C VAL A 138 -8.50 -14.69 13.46
N GLN A 139 -8.92 -15.94 13.58
CA GLN A 139 -8.03 -17.10 13.63
C GLN A 139 -7.94 -17.73 12.24
N ASP A 140 -7.33 -16.99 11.30
CA ASP A 140 -7.20 -17.37 9.89
C ASP A 140 -5.81 -17.95 9.54
N GLY A 141 -4.96 -18.09 10.56
CA GLY A 141 -3.61 -18.64 10.46
C GLY A 141 -2.55 -17.63 10.00
N PHE A 142 -2.81 -16.32 10.05
CA PHE A 142 -1.81 -15.30 9.74
C PHE A 142 -1.26 -14.63 11.00
N ASP A 143 0.02 -14.84 11.30
CA ASP A 143 0.68 -14.25 12.46
C ASP A 143 1.09 -12.80 12.17
N LEU A 144 0.69 -11.88 13.05
CA LEU A 144 0.96 -10.45 12.88
C LEU A 144 2.49 -10.16 12.87
N TYR A 145 2.95 -9.61 11.75
CA TYR A 145 4.36 -9.34 11.47
C TYR A 145 4.72 -7.85 11.49
N LEU A 146 3.79 -7.01 11.04
CA LEU A 146 3.96 -5.57 10.96
C LEU A 146 2.70 -4.85 11.47
N HIS A 147 2.92 -3.77 12.22
CA HIS A 147 1.87 -2.84 12.64
C HIS A 147 2.33 -1.43 12.30
N GLY A 148 1.68 -0.76 11.35
CA GLY A 148 1.89 0.65 11.04
C GLY A 148 0.66 1.46 11.42
N PHE A 149 0.85 2.54 12.17
CA PHE A 149 -0.22 3.44 12.61
C PHE A 149 0.11 4.84 12.10
N ILE A 150 -0.76 5.45 11.31
CA ILE A 150 -0.59 6.81 10.80
C ILE A 150 -1.69 7.67 11.39
N VAL A 151 -1.31 8.80 12.00
CA VAL A 151 -2.22 9.68 12.76
C VAL A 151 -1.99 11.14 12.39
N THR A 152 -3.06 11.93 12.35
CA THR A 152 -2.99 13.39 12.17
C THR A 152 -3.03 14.12 13.51
N ASP A 153 -2.72 15.41 13.51
CA ASP A 153 -2.83 16.23 14.74
C ASP A 153 -4.27 16.29 15.29
N GLU A 154 -5.29 16.10 14.45
CA GLU A 154 -6.70 16.01 14.86
C GLU A 154 -7.07 14.66 15.48
N GLY A 155 -6.15 13.69 15.46
CA GLY A 155 -6.39 12.33 15.95
C GLY A 155 -7.09 11.41 14.93
N SER A 156 -7.34 11.85 13.69
CA SER A 156 -7.75 10.96 12.60
C SER A 156 -6.63 9.97 12.28
N TRP A 157 -6.95 8.71 12.02
CA TRP A 157 -5.94 7.68 11.84
C TRP A 157 -6.28 6.61 10.79
N VAL A 158 -5.23 5.97 10.30
CA VAL A 158 -5.27 4.73 9.52
C VAL A 158 -4.24 3.74 10.08
N ILE A 159 -4.61 2.47 10.19
CA ILE A 159 -3.70 1.39 10.59
C ILE A 159 -3.56 0.42 9.42
N VAL A 160 -2.31 0.15 9.05
CA VAL A 160 -1.95 -0.87 8.06
C VAL A 160 -1.17 -1.97 8.76
N GLN A 161 -1.79 -3.14 8.88
CA GLN A 161 -1.19 -4.32 9.50
C GLN A 161 -0.87 -5.37 8.45
N GLN A 162 0.14 -6.20 8.70
CA GLN A 162 0.40 -7.37 7.86
C GLN A 162 0.65 -8.59 8.73
N GLY A 163 -0.16 -9.63 8.53
CA GLY A 163 0.08 -10.97 9.02
C GLY A 163 0.76 -11.85 7.97
N MET A 164 1.50 -12.87 8.39
CA MET A 164 2.18 -13.83 7.52
C MET A 164 1.73 -15.25 7.85
N ASN A 165 1.58 -16.07 6.81
CA ASN A 165 1.39 -17.50 6.93
C ASN A 165 2.51 -18.20 6.15
N GLY A 166 3.42 -18.85 6.88
CA GLY A 166 4.59 -19.52 6.32
C GLY A 166 4.21 -20.70 5.42
N ASP A 167 3.27 -21.54 5.88
CA ASP A 167 2.82 -22.75 5.19
C ASP A 167 2.20 -22.42 3.83
N ARG A 168 1.39 -21.36 3.78
CA ARG A 168 0.74 -20.85 2.56
C ARG A 168 1.67 -20.01 1.69
N ARG A 169 2.85 -19.65 2.20
CA ARG A 169 3.76 -18.67 1.60
C ARG A 169 3.03 -17.38 1.20
N GLN A 170 2.11 -16.93 2.04
CA GLN A 170 1.30 -15.72 1.82
C GLN A 170 1.40 -14.75 2.99
N ALA A 171 1.22 -13.46 2.71
CA ALA A 171 0.92 -12.44 3.68
C ALA A 171 -0.49 -11.91 3.46
N ARG A 172 -1.13 -11.52 4.56
CA ARG A 172 -2.41 -10.81 4.53
C ARG A 172 -2.23 -9.42 5.10
N ARG A 173 -2.57 -8.40 4.32
CA ARG A 173 -2.58 -7.00 4.74
C ARG A 173 -3.98 -6.58 5.15
N TYR A 174 -4.08 -5.88 6.27
CA TYR A 174 -5.31 -5.38 6.88
C TYR A 174 -5.24 -3.86 6.93
N HIS A 175 -6.30 -3.18 6.51
CA HIS A 175 -6.38 -1.72 6.55
C HIS A 175 -7.56 -1.27 7.40
N TRP A 176 -7.31 -0.45 8.41
CA TRP A 176 -8.32 0.13 9.29
C TRP A 176 -8.29 1.64 9.20
N GLN A 177 -9.43 2.31 9.34
CA GLN A 177 -9.53 3.76 9.31
C GLN A 177 -10.45 4.24 10.43
N SER A 178 -10.15 5.40 11.01
CA SER A 178 -10.98 6.04 12.03
C SER A 178 -12.29 6.60 11.48
N GLU A 179 -12.28 7.09 10.23
CA GLU A 179 -13.43 7.69 9.56
C GLU A 179 -14.60 6.68 9.49
N GLY A 180 -15.74 7.06 10.07
CA GLY A 180 -16.95 6.23 10.13
C GLY A 180 -16.92 5.11 11.16
N LEU A 181 -15.82 4.87 11.87
CA LEU A 181 -15.69 3.71 12.77
C LEU A 181 -16.63 3.78 13.97
N GLU A 182 -17.70 2.99 13.93
CA GLU A 182 -18.66 2.86 15.05
C GLU A 182 -18.29 1.73 16.04
N SER A 183 -17.56 0.71 15.59
CA SER A 183 -17.17 -0.44 16.43
C SER A 183 -15.93 -1.14 15.87
N PHE A 184 -15.08 -1.64 16.77
CA PHE A 184 -13.92 -2.49 16.44
C PHE A 184 -14.31 -3.94 16.16
N LEU A 185 -15.53 -4.32 16.54
CA LEU A 185 -16.16 -5.61 16.31
C LEU A 185 -17.41 -5.37 15.45
N ASP A 186 -18.03 -6.41 14.91
CA ASP A 186 -19.25 -6.30 14.09
C ASP A 186 -19.03 -6.01 12.60
N SER A 187 -18.12 -6.82 12.03
CA SER A 187 -17.73 -6.99 10.63
C SER A 187 -16.56 -6.15 10.07
N PRO A 188 -15.36 -6.17 10.71
CA PRO A 188 -14.14 -5.76 10.02
C PRO A 188 -13.73 -6.76 8.91
N HIS A 189 -14.22 -8.00 8.91
CA HIS A 189 -13.69 -9.08 8.03
C HIS A 189 -14.73 -9.66 7.07
N ALA A 190 -15.72 -8.86 6.64
CA ALA A 190 -16.80 -9.30 5.75
C ALA A 190 -16.32 -9.95 4.44
N ALA A 191 -15.07 -9.69 4.04
CA ALA A 191 -14.40 -10.29 2.89
C ALA A 191 -13.04 -10.91 3.29
N ILE A 192 -13.02 -11.92 4.18
CA ILE A 192 -11.92 -12.91 4.12
C ILE A 192 -12.23 -13.81 2.92
N GLU A 193 -11.99 -13.26 1.72
CA GLU A 193 -11.95 -14.03 0.50
C GLU A 193 -10.52 -14.53 0.28
N GLY A 194 -10.44 -15.75 -0.22
CA GLY A 194 -9.23 -16.51 -0.43
C GLY A 194 -9.66 -17.91 -0.87
N ARG A 195 -8.73 -18.71 -1.38
CA ARG A 195 -9.02 -20.11 -1.70
C ARG A 195 -9.66 -20.79 -0.48
N GLU A 196 -10.64 -21.67 -0.65
CA GLU A 196 -11.31 -22.37 0.44
C GLU A 196 -10.29 -23.23 1.21
N GLN A 197 -10.12 -23.00 2.52
CA GLN A 197 -9.07 -23.67 3.33
C GLN A 197 -9.59 -24.20 4.67
N GLY A 198 -10.90 -24.53 4.73
CA GLY A 198 -11.56 -25.04 5.93
C GLY A 198 -12.31 -23.98 6.73
N LYS A 199 -12.85 -24.39 7.89
CA LYS A 199 -13.61 -23.53 8.80
C LYS A 199 -12.64 -22.68 9.64
N ILE A 200 -12.73 -21.37 9.52
CA ILE A 200 -12.00 -20.41 10.39
C ILE A 200 -12.92 -19.88 11.48
N ILE A 201 -12.34 -19.50 12.62
CA ILE A 201 -13.07 -18.80 13.68
C ILE A 201 -12.87 -17.30 13.49
N ASN A 202 -13.96 -16.57 13.38
CA ASN A 202 -13.97 -15.12 13.26
C ASN A 202 -14.91 -14.53 14.31
N LEU A 203 -14.38 -14.29 15.52
CA LEU A 203 -15.11 -13.64 16.60
C LEU A 203 -15.30 -12.14 16.35
N ALA A 204 -14.62 -11.55 15.37
CA ALA A 204 -14.80 -10.16 15.00
C ALA A 204 -16.03 -9.90 14.10
N ASP A 205 -16.62 -10.95 13.53
CA ASP A 205 -17.84 -10.86 12.73
C ASP A 205 -19.05 -10.44 13.58
N ARG A 206 -19.97 -9.66 13.00
CA ARG A 206 -21.23 -9.27 13.68
C ARG A 206 -22.06 -10.49 14.08
N ARG A 207 -22.04 -11.55 13.28
CA ARG A 207 -22.73 -12.81 13.56
C ARG A 207 -22.20 -13.52 14.80
N ALA A 208 -20.96 -13.22 15.20
CA ALA A 208 -20.37 -13.78 16.41
C ALA A 208 -20.78 -13.03 17.69
N ALA A 209 -21.59 -11.97 17.62
CA ALA A 209 -22.01 -11.21 18.79
C ALA A 209 -22.70 -12.06 19.89
N PRO A 210 -23.65 -12.97 19.57
CA PRO A 210 -24.20 -13.90 20.56
C PRO A 210 -23.10 -14.78 21.16
N SER A 211 -22.22 -15.35 20.33
CA SER A 211 -21.13 -16.21 20.79
C SER A 211 -20.17 -15.48 21.74
N ARG A 212 -19.80 -14.22 21.47
CA ARG A 212 -18.96 -13.42 22.38
C ARG A 212 -19.65 -13.18 23.72
N ARG A 213 -20.95 -12.86 23.71
CA ARG A 213 -21.73 -12.65 24.94
C ARG A 213 -21.83 -13.94 25.76
N ASP A 214 -22.11 -15.06 25.11
CA ASP A 214 -22.27 -16.36 25.77
C ASP A 214 -20.94 -16.87 26.32
N GLN A 215 -19.81 -16.63 25.63
CA GLN A 215 -18.48 -16.93 26.15
C GLN A 215 -18.15 -16.17 27.44
N LEU A 216 -18.49 -14.88 27.50
CA LEU A 216 -18.32 -14.08 28.73
C LEU A 216 -19.25 -14.55 29.85
N THR A 217 -20.50 -14.86 29.52
CA THR A 217 -21.49 -15.38 30.47
C THR A 217 -21.02 -16.72 31.05
N LEU A 218 -20.60 -17.65 30.18
CA LEU A 218 -20.07 -18.95 30.58
C LEU A 218 -18.82 -18.81 31.47
N LEU A 219 -17.90 -17.90 31.13
CA LEU A 219 -16.71 -17.64 31.96
C LEU A 219 -17.08 -17.10 33.34
N ASN A 220 -18.03 -16.17 33.40
CA ASN A 220 -18.48 -15.56 34.65
C ASN A 220 -19.25 -16.54 35.54
N ASP A 221 -20.13 -17.36 34.94
CA ASP A 221 -21.04 -18.24 35.67
C ASP A 221 -20.37 -19.56 36.07
N ALA A 222 -19.60 -20.18 35.17
CA ALA A 222 -19.03 -21.51 35.38
C ALA A 222 -17.55 -21.46 35.84
N GLY A 223 -16.83 -20.40 35.51
CA GLY A 223 -15.39 -20.29 35.77
C GLY A 223 -14.53 -21.20 34.87
N PRO A 224 -13.21 -20.92 34.78
CA PRO A 224 -12.31 -21.59 33.83
C PRO A 224 -12.20 -23.11 34.05
N ASP A 225 -12.19 -23.57 35.30
CA ASP A 225 -12.02 -24.99 35.62
C ASP A 225 -13.24 -25.84 35.23
N ALA A 226 -14.45 -25.28 35.35
CA ALA A 226 -15.67 -25.98 34.93
C ALA A 226 -15.76 -26.05 33.40
N ILE A 227 -15.38 -24.98 32.71
CA ILE A 227 -15.28 -24.95 31.24
C ILE A 227 -14.30 -26.00 30.76
N LEU A 228 -13.12 -26.11 31.39
CA LEU A 228 -12.12 -27.11 31.01
C LEU A 228 -12.65 -28.53 31.16
N ARG A 229 -13.31 -28.83 32.29
CA ARG A 229 -13.96 -30.14 32.52
C ARG A 229 -14.99 -30.47 31.46
N GLU A 230 -15.81 -29.49 31.06
CA GLU A 230 -16.85 -29.69 30.05
C GLU A 230 -16.25 -29.85 28.63
N LEU A 231 -15.20 -29.10 28.31
CA LEU A 231 -14.47 -29.24 27.05
C LEU A 231 -13.83 -30.63 26.92
N THR A 232 -13.29 -31.18 28.01
CA THR A 232 -12.76 -32.56 28.04
C THR A 232 -13.86 -33.59 27.73
N ARG A 233 -15.09 -33.37 28.21
CA ARG A 233 -16.23 -34.26 27.89
C ARG A 233 -16.71 -34.13 26.45
N LEU A 234 -16.68 -32.93 25.88
CA LEU A 234 -17.15 -32.65 24.51
C LEU A 234 -16.20 -33.16 23.42
N ASN A 235 -14.90 -33.25 23.71
CA ASN A 235 -13.91 -33.80 22.77
C ASN A 235 -14.09 -35.30 22.48
N ASP A 236 -14.94 -36.00 23.23
CA ASP A 236 -15.32 -37.41 23.01
C ASP A 236 -16.65 -37.59 22.24
N GLY A 237 -17.29 -36.51 21.79
CA GLY A 237 -18.59 -36.52 21.10
C GLY A 237 -18.53 -36.19 19.59
N PRO A 238 -19.55 -36.59 18.79
CA PRO A 238 -19.58 -36.29 17.36
C PRO A 238 -19.80 -34.78 17.11
N SER A 239 -19.04 -34.22 16.15
CA SER A 239 -19.12 -32.81 15.76
C SER A 239 -20.49 -32.41 15.20
N PRO A 240 -21.08 -31.26 15.61
CA PRO A 240 -22.36 -30.80 15.08
C PRO A 240 -22.28 -30.31 13.64
N LYS A 241 -23.39 -30.50 12.91
CA LYS A 241 -23.56 -30.17 11.48
C LYS A 241 -23.65 -28.65 11.25
N SER A 242 -23.10 -28.23 10.11
CA SER A 242 -22.92 -26.85 9.64
C SER A 242 -24.23 -26.03 9.55
N PRO A 243 -24.22 -24.71 9.83
CA PRO A 243 -25.35 -23.84 9.50
C PRO A 243 -25.44 -23.55 8.00
N ARG A 244 -26.66 -23.25 7.54
CA ARG A 244 -27.05 -22.91 6.17
C ARG A 244 -26.33 -21.65 5.63
N PRO A 245 -26.11 -21.55 4.30
CA PRO A 245 -25.54 -20.35 3.70
C PRO A 245 -26.63 -19.28 3.54
N GLN A 246 -26.37 -18.02 3.93
CA GLN A 246 -27.03 -16.85 3.32
C GLN A 246 -26.54 -15.46 3.80
N ALA A 247 -26.92 -14.48 2.95
CA ALA A 247 -26.74 -13.02 2.96
C ALA A 247 -25.33 -12.49 2.62
N LEU A 248 -25.15 -12.13 1.34
CA LEU A 248 -24.03 -11.34 0.81
C LEU A 248 -24.03 -9.96 1.49
N GLN A 249 -23.08 -9.77 2.41
CA GLN A 249 -22.74 -8.44 2.92
C GLN A 249 -22.02 -7.67 1.81
N PRO A 250 -22.16 -6.32 1.72
CA PRO A 250 -21.36 -5.53 0.79
C PRO A 250 -19.87 -5.80 1.05
N LEU A 251 -19.19 -6.35 0.05
CA LEU A 251 -17.80 -6.78 0.14
C LEU A 251 -16.90 -5.53 0.23
N LEU A 252 -16.11 -5.45 1.31
CA LEU A 252 -15.03 -4.47 1.42
C LEU A 252 -14.01 -4.68 0.29
N PRO A 253 -13.28 -3.64 -0.14
CA PRO A 253 -12.21 -3.79 -1.12
C PRO A 253 -11.21 -4.88 -0.70
N HIS A 254 -11.06 -5.90 -1.56
CA HIS A 254 -10.13 -7.00 -1.37
C HIS A 254 -9.22 -7.12 -2.59
N LEU A 255 -7.91 -7.08 -2.36
CA LEU A 255 -6.89 -7.23 -3.39
C LEU A 255 -6.21 -8.60 -3.27
N ASP A 256 -6.32 -9.46 -4.28
CA ASP A 256 -5.58 -10.71 -4.33
C ASP A 256 -4.47 -10.61 -5.38
N MET A 257 -3.21 -10.66 -4.93
CA MET A 257 -2.05 -10.59 -5.82
C MET A 257 -1.61 -12.00 -6.25
N PRO A 258 -1.31 -12.20 -7.54
CA PRO A 258 -0.95 -13.52 -8.02
C PRO A 258 0.41 -13.96 -7.50
N ALA A 259 0.68 -15.26 -7.57
CA ALA A 259 1.95 -15.84 -7.14
C ALA A 259 3.11 -15.61 -8.13
N HIS A 260 2.81 -15.19 -9.37
CA HIS A 260 3.82 -14.99 -10.40
C HIS A 260 4.52 -13.63 -10.25
N HIS A 261 5.84 -13.62 -10.47
CA HIS A 261 6.66 -12.42 -10.29
C HIS A 261 6.63 -11.46 -11.47
N ASP A 262 6.56 -12.01 -12.69
CA ASP A 262 6.56 -11.26 -13.92
C ASP A 262 5.28 -10.43 -14.08
N VAL A 263 5.38 -9.19 -14.53
CA VAL A 263 4.17 -8.46 -14.94
C VAL A 263 3.72 -9.01 -16.29
N ARG A 264 2.45 -9.40 -16.41
CA ARG A 264 1.86 -9.93 -17.64
C ARG A 264 0.87 -8.95 -18.26
N PRO A 265 0.54 -9.11 -19.55
CA PRO A 265 -0.49 -8.30 -20.19
C PRO A 265 -1.84 -8.33 -19.46
N ALA A 266 -2.20 -9.45 -18.82
CA ALA A 266 -3.44 -9.59 -18.05
C ALA A 266 -3.44 -8.79 -16.75
N ASP A 267 -2.27 -8.44 -16.20
CA ASP A 267 -2.13 -7.69 -14.96
C ASP A 267 -2.24 -6.16 -15.17
N VAL A 268 -2.31 -5.72 -16.43
CA VAL A 268 -2.25 -4.31 -16.83
C VAL A 268 -3.42 -3.96 -17.72
N VAL A 269 -4.18 -2.91 -17.36
CA VAL A 269 -5.21 -2.38 -18.26
C VAL A 269 -4.50 -1.56 -19.35
N MET A 270 -4.23 -2.20 -20.49
CA MET A 270 -3.40 -1.62 -21.56
C MET A 270 -3.87 -0.26 -22.07
N ARG A 271 -5.19 -0.04 -22.18
CA ARG A 271 -5.73 1.28 -22.59
C ARG A 271 -5.31 2.42 -21.65
N ARG A 272 -5.22 2.15 -20.34
CA ARG A 272 -4.79 3.12 -19.32
C ARG A 272 -3.30 3.39 -19.47
N LEU A 273 -2.50 2.33 -19.64
CA LEU A 273 -1.07 2.47 -19.89
C LEU A 273 -0.79 3.28 -21.16
N HIS A 274 -1.48 2.97 -22.27
CA HIS A 274 -1.38 3.75 -23.51
C HIS A 274 -1.81 5.20 -23.31
N GLY A 275 -2.88 5.46 -22.57
CA GLY A 275 -3.31 6.81 -22.20
C GLY A 275 -2.23 7.60 -21.45
N THR A 276 -1.61 7.00 -20.43
CA THR A 276 -0.49 7.60 -19.67
C THR A 276 0.71 7.89 -20.58
N LEU A 277 1.10 6.93 -21.42
CA LEU A 277 2.23 7.08 -22.35
C LEU A 277 1.97 8.17 -23.39
N ALA A 278 0.76 8.25 -23.93
CA ALA A 278 0.35 9.23 -24.93
C ALA A 278 0.25 10.63 -24.31
N ALA A 279 -0.31 10.76 -23.10
CA ALA A 279 -0.33 12.03 -22.38
C ALA A 279 1.07 12.58 -22.12
N ALA A 280 2.01 11.71 -21.73
CA ALA A 280 3.40 12.11 -21.57
C ALA A 280 4.07 12.55 -22.89
N ALA A 281 3.68 11.96 -24.02
CA ALA A 281 4.21 12.34 -25.33
C ALA A 281 3.61 13.65 -25.86
N ASP A 282 2.29 13.84 -25.74
CA ASP A 282 1.58 14.94 -26.39
C ASP A 282 1.54 16.20 -25.52
N ARG A 283 1.41 16.02 -24.21
CA ARG A 283 1.18 17.11 -23.25
C ARG A 283 2.41 17.42 -22.41
N GLY A 284 3.31 16.44 -22.26
CA GLY A 284 4.67 16.63 -21.74
C GLY A 284 5.31 17.88 -22.32
N PRO A 285 5.49 17.98 -23.65
CA PRO A 285 6.08 19.15 -24.27
C PRO A 285 5.39 20.47 -23.94
N LYS A 286 4.05 20.53 -23.94
CA LYS A 286 3.33 21.80 -23.77
C LYS A 286 3.33 22.31 -22.33
N ASP A 287 2.95 21.45 -21.39
CA ASP A 287 2.78 21.82 -19.98
C ASP A 287 4.09 21.84 -19.20
N PHE A 288 5.11 21.15 -19.73
CA PHE A 288 6.40 21.01 -19.10
C PHE A 288 7.51 21.57 -19.99
N ASN A 289 7.22 22.55 -20.86
CA ASN A 289 8.23 23.18 -21.72
C ASN A 289 9.47 23.60 -20.92
N GLU A 290 9.29 24.36 -19.85
CA GLU A 290 10.37 24.80 -18.97
C GLU A 290 11.07 23.62 -18.28
N LEU A 291 10.30 22.59 -17.91
CA LEU A 291 10.85 21.40 -17.28
C LEU A 291 11.64 20.53 -18.26
N LEU A 292 11.24 20.44 -19.53
CA LEU A 292 11.98 19.77 -20.60
C LEU A 292 13.27 20.53 -20.97
N LEU A 293 13.30 21.85 -20.76
CA LEU A 293 14.53 22.63 -20.86
C LEU A 293 15.48 22.34 -19.70
N VAL A 294 15.03 21.71 -18.61
CA VAL A 294 15.93 21.27 -17.54
C VAL A 294 16.75 20.06 -18.02
N PRO A 295 18.08 20.16 -18.04
CA PRO A 295 18.94 19.05 -18.46
C PRO A 295 18.62 17.78 -17.67
N GLY A 296 18.40 16.67 -18.39
CA GLY A 296 18.10 15.36 -17.80
C GLY A 296 16.60 14.99 -17.77
N VAL A 297 15.69 15.95 -17.94
CA VAL A 297 14.25 15.64 -18.08
C VAL A 297 13.95 15.29 -19.54
N GLY A 298 13.74 14.01 -19.79
CA GLY A 298 13.31 13.50 -21.10
C GLY A 298 11.93 12.84 -21.06
N GLN A 299 11.52 12.30 -22.21
CA GLN A 299 10.24 11.60 -22.36
C GLN A 299 9.99 10.54 -21.27
N ARG A 300 11.03 9.82 -20.85
CA ARG A 300 10.93 8.76 -19.82
C ARG A 300 10.59 9.33 -18.43
N THR A 301 11.15 10.48 -18.08
CA THR A 301 10.82 11.21 -16.84
C THR A 301 9.37 11.70 -16.87
N VAL A 302 8.91 12.25 -18.00
CA VAL A 302 7.50 12.67 -18.12
C VAL A 302 6.54 11.49 -17.99
N LYS A 303 6.87 10.32 -18.55
CA LYS A 303 6.07 9.09 -18.37
C LYS A 303 5.98 8.65 -16.90
N ALA A 304 7.10 8.72 -16.18
CA ALA A 304 7.12 8.43 -14.74
C ALA A 304 6.25 9.45 -13.96
N LEU A 305 6.38 10.74 -14.27
CA LEU A 305 5.56 11.80 -13.67
C LEU A 305 4.07 11.63 -13.96
N ALA A 306 3.67 11.17 -15.16
CA ALA A 306 2.27 10.90 -15.49
C ALA A 306 1.68 9.79 -14.59
N THR A 307 2.47 8.75 -14.31
CA THR A 307 2.07 7.66 -13.43
C THR A 307 2.02 8.10 -11.96
N VAL A 308 2.98 8.93 -11.53
CA VAL A 308 2.99 9.55 -10.20
C VAL A 308 1.79 10.48 -10.02
N ALA A 309 1.47 11.30 -11.02
CA ALA A 309 0.31 12.18 -11.01
C ALA A 309 -1.00 11.40 -10.84
N GLU A 310 -1.14 10.24 -11.46
CA GLU A 310 -2.31 9.39 -11.24
C GLU A 310 -2.36 8.81 -9.81
N VAL A 311 -1.23 8.55 -9.16
CA VAL A 311 -1.22 8.20 -7.72
C VAL A 311 -1.66 9.38 -6.85
N VAL A 312 -1.36 10.62 -7.25
CA VAL A 312 -1.72 11.85 -6.54
C VAL A 312 -3.18 12.29 -6.83
N HIS A 313 -3.70 12.12 -8.04
CA HIS A 313 -5.02 12.66 -8.42
C HIS A 313 -6.07 11.60 -8.79
N GLY A 314 -5.66 10.33 -8.93
CA GLY A 314 -6.52 9.21 -9.30
C GLY A 314 -7.61 8.90 -8.26
N THR A 315 -8.81 8.57 -8.75
CA THR A 315 -9.89 8.04 -7.91
C THR A 315 -9.71 6.54 -7.64
N PRO A 316 -10.33 5.95 -6.59
CA PRO A 316 -10.12 4.55 -6.21
C PRO A 316 -10.26 3.51 -7.36
N CYS A 317 -11.17 3.72 -8.31
CA CYS A 317 -11.40 2.81 -9.45
C CYS A 317 -10.25 2.75 -10.47
N ARG A 318 -9.26 3.65 -10.35
CA ARG A 318 -8.06 3.72 -11.20
C ARG A 318 -6.97 2.72 -10.80
N PHE A 319 -7.05 2.19 -9.59
CA PHE A 319 -6.00 1.38 -8.99
C PHE A 319 -6.28 -0.12 -9.09
N SER A 320 -7.32 -0.52 -9.83
CA SER A 320 -7.70 -1.94 -10.04
C SER A 320 -6.58 -2.79 -10.67
N ASP A 321 -5.59 -2.16 -11.31
CA ASP A 321 -4.43 -2.78 -11.94
C ASP A 321 -3.10 -2.27 -11.35
N PRO A 322 -2.73 -2.62 -10.09
CA PRO A 322 -1.51 -2.11 -9.44
C PRO A 322 -0.22 -2.37 -10.22
N ALA A 323 -0.18 -3.41 -11.06
CA ALA A 323 0.97 -3.74 -11.89
C ALA A 323 1.34 -2.59 -12.84
N ARG A 324 0.37 -1.84 -13.36
CA ARG A 324 0.61 -0.73 -14.28
C ARG A 324 1.51 0.35 -13.66
N PHE A 325 1.39 0.58 -12.37
CA PHE A 325 2.14 1.61 -11.67
C PHE A 325 3.64 1.31 -11.53
N SER A 326 4.03 0.05 -11.68
CA SER A 326 5.44 -0.34 -11.76
C SER A 326 6.13 0.16 -13.03
N PHE A 327 5.40 0.60 -14.06
CA PHE A 327 5.99 1.21 -15.26
C PHE A 327 6.58 2.61 -15.01
N ALA A 328 6.32 3.23 -13.84
CA ALA A 328 6.95 4.49 -13.48
C ALA A 328 8.47 4.31 -13.29
N HIS A 329 8.87 3.31 -12.50
CA HIS A 329 10.25 3.15 -12.04
C HIS A 329 10.73 1.69 -12.03
N GLY A 330 10.03 0.77 -12.68
CA GLY A 330 10.36 -0.65 -12.68
C GLY A 330 10.20 -1.30 -11.32
N GLY A 331 10.89 -2.43 -11.13
CA GLY A 331 10.92 -3.18 -9.89
C GLY A 331 12.34 -3.54 -9.48
N LYS A 332 12.58 -3.66 -8.18
CA LYS A 332 13.88 -4.05 -7.63
C LYS A 332 14.36 -5.42 -8.14
N ASP A 333 13.43 -6.32 -8.48
CA ASP A 333 13.72 -7.66 -9.01
C ASP A 333 13.60 -7.71 -10.54
N ARG A 334 13.51 -6.54 -11.21
CA ARG A 334 13.38 -6.37 -12.66
C ARG A 334 12.01 -6.69 -13.25
N HIS A 335 10.96 -6.60 -12.43
CA HIS A 335 9.59 -6.81 -12.91
C HIS A 335 8.82 -5.49 -12.81
N PRO A 336 8.41 -4.90 -13.95
CA PRO A 336 8.54 -5.37 -15.33
C PRO A 336 9.94 -5.17 -15.91
N PHE A 337 10.72 -4.24 -15.35
CA PHE A 337 12.10 -3.96 -15.78
C PHE A 337 12.93 -3.41 -14.59
N PRO A 338 14.26 -3.31 -14.70
CA PRO A 338 15.14 -2.84 -13.63
C PRO A 338 14.97 -1.34 -13.34
N VAL A 339 15.19 -0.91 -12.10
CA VAL A 339 14.94 0.49 -11.69
C VAL A 339 15.85 1.47 -12.45
N PRO A 340 15.31 2.39 -13.27
CA PRO A 340 16.10 3.38 -14.02
C PRO A 340 16.47 4.55 -13.10
N LEU A 341 17.61 4.46 -12.41
CA LEU A 341 17.97 5.41 -11.34
C LEU A 341 17.99 6.88 -11.78
N LYS A 342 18.47 7.18 -13.00
CA LYS A 342 18.50 8.56 -13.50
C LYS A 342 17.09 9.15 -13.63
N VAL A 343 16.16 8.36 -14.17
CA VAL A 343 14.75 8.76 -14.32
C VAL A 343 14.08 8.92 -12.97
N TYR A 344 14.35 8.01 -12.04
CA TYR A 344 13.84 8.09 -10.68
C TYR A 344 14.31 9.38 -9.98
N ASP A 345 15.63 9.66 -10.04
CA ASP A 345 16.20 10.85 -9.41
C ASP A 345 15.65 12.15 -10.03
N GLU A 346 15.48 12.20 -11.35
CA GLU A 346 14.81 13.33 -12.01
C GLU A 346 13.35 13.46 -11.59
N THR A 347 12.61 12.36 -11.48
CA THR A 347 11.21 12.38 -11.01
C THR A 347 11.12 12.95 -9.59
N ILE A 348 12.03 12.55 -8.69
CA ILE A 348 12.14 13.13 -7.34
C ILE A 348 12.44 14.63 -7.42
N ARG A 349 13.40 15.04 -8.25
CA ARG A 349 13.81 16.45 -8.38
C ARG A 349 12.64 17.32 -8.84
N VAL A 350 11.89 16.87 -9.85
CA VAL A 350 10.71 17.58 -10.36
C VAL A 350 9.60 17.64 -9.32
N MET A 351 9.25 16.50 -8.70
CA MET A 351 8.24 16.46 -7.64
C MET A 351 8.61 17.39 -6.49
N LYS A 352 9.89 17.42 -6.10
CA LYS A 352 10.39 18.31 -5.06
C LYS A 352 10.20 19.78 -5.41
N SER A 353 10.61 20.19 -6.61
CA SER A 353 10.39 21.56 -7.12
C SER A 353 8.90 21.93 -7.07
N ALA A 354 8.04 21.05 -7.59
CA ALA A 354 6.60 21.33 -7.69
C ALA A 354 5.98 21.52 -6.30
N VAL A 355 6.31 20.62 -5.36
CA VAL A 355 5.81 20.66 -3.99
C VAL A 355 6.34 21.87 -3.22
N GLU A 356 7.63 22.20 -3.33
CA GLU A 356 8.23 23.38 -2.67
C GLU A 356 7.65 24.70 -3.20
N LYS A 357 7.43 24.81 -4.52
CA LYS A 357 6.79 25.97 -5.14
C LYS A 357 5.31 26.08 -4.75
N GLY A 358 4.59 24.96 -4.67
CA GLY A 358 3.21 24.90 -4.19
C GLY A 358 3.05 25.46 -2.77
N ARG A 359 3.97 25.13 -1.85
CA ARG A 359 3.99 25.72 -0.49
C ARG A 359 4.09 27.25 -0.50
N LEU A 360 4.74 27.82 -1.51
CA LEU A 360 4.93 29.26 -1.68
C LEU A 360 3.79 29.92 -2.46
N GLY A 361 2.67 29.21 -2.68
CA GLY A 361 1.52 29.66 -3.45
C GLY A 361 1.74 29.69 -4.97
N ARG A 362 2.80 29.04 -5.46
CA ARG A 362 3.12 28.94 -6.89
C ARG A 362 2.73 27.57 -7.42
N ASP A 363 1.43 27.41 -7.68
CA ASP A 363 0.82 26.11 -7.98
C ASP A 363 0.98 25.65 -9.45
N GLU A 364 1.70 26.40 -10.28
CA GLU A 364 1.79 26.12 -11.72
C GLU A 364 2.33 24.72 -12.03
N GLU A 365 3.38 24.27 -11.32
CA GLU A 365 4.00 22.97 -11.52
C GLU A 365 3.12 21.82 -10.99
N LEU A 366 2.49 22.00 -9.83
CA LEU A 366 1.53 21.02 -9.29
C LEU A 366 0.27 20.92 -10.18
N ALA A 367 -0.22 22.05 -10.67
CA ALA A 367 -1.30 22.09 -11.65
C ALA A 367 -0.90 21.42 -12.97
N ALA A 368 0.37 21.53 -13.40
CA ALA A 368 0.87 20.82 -14.57
C ALA A 368 0.84 19.30 -14.38
N LEU A 369 1.22 18.79 -13.19
CA LEU A 369 1.10 17.38 -12.85
C LEU A 369 -0.37 16.92 -12.90
N LYS A 370 -1.30 17.72 -12.37
CA LYS A 370 -2.73 17.42 -12.48
C LYS A 370 -3.20 17.38 -13.94
N ARG A 371 -2.81 18.34 -14.78
CA ARG A 371 -3.17 18.37 -16.22
C ARG A 371 -2.63 17.16 -16.97
N LEU A 372 -1.49 16.60 -16.55
CA LEU A 372 -0.93 15.37 -17.11
C LEU A 372 -1.83 14.16 -16.83
N ASP A 373 -2.35 14.02 -15.61
CA ASP A 373 -3.33 12.98 -15.26
C ASP A 373 -4.67 13.20 -15.99
N ASP A 374 -5.19 14.43 -16.03
CA ASP A 374 -6.42 14.77 -16.75
C ASP A 374 -6.30 14.38 -18.24
N GLN A 375 -5.15 14.65 -18.87
CA GLN A 375 -4.88 14.23 -20.24
C GLN A 375 -4.77 12.72 -20.37
N ALA A 376 -4.10 12.01 -19.45
CA ALA A 376 -4.01 10.56 -19.50
C ALA A 376 -5.40 9.90 -19.54
N ARG A 377 -6.34 10.44 -18.75
CA ARG A 377 -7.75 10.01 -18.75
C ARG A 377 -8.47 10.32 -20.06
N GLN A 378 -8.18 11.45 -20.69
CA GLN A 378 -8.73 11.79 -22.00
C GLN A 378 -8.20 10.83 -23.08
N MET A 379 -6.87 10.63 -23.10
CA MET A 379 -6.17 9.80 -24.07
C MET A 379 -6.54 8.31 -23.94
N GLU A 380 -6.87 7.79 -22.75
CA GLU A 380 -7.31 6.40 -22.55
C GLU A 380 -8.41 5.96 -23.54
N ARG A 381 -9.29 6.89 -23.96
CA ARG A 381 -10.42 6.58 -24.83
C ARG A 381 -10.02 6.20 -26.26
N TYR A 382 -8.87 6.66 -26.74
CA TYR A 382 -8.47 6.53 -28.15
C TYR A 382 -6.99 6.22 -28.38
N ALA A 383 -6.14 6.35 -27.36
CA ALA A 383 -4.71 6.07 -27.47
C ALA A 383 -4.48 4.60 -27.80
N LYS A 384 -3.72 4.38 -28.87
CA LYS A 384 -3.15 3.09 -29.23
C LYS A 384 -1.65 3.19 -29.08
N GLY A 385 -1.03 2.13 -28.61
CA GLY A 385 0.42 2.05 -28.45
C GLY A 385 0.96 0.68 -28.82
N PRO A 386 2.28 0.50 -28.70
CA PRO A 386 2.91 -0.80 -28.86
C PRO A 386 2.31 -1.84 -27.90
N ASP A 387 2.41 -3.11 -28.26
CA ASP A 387 2.01 -4.20 -27.39
C ASP A 387 2.87 -4.25 -26.12
N PHE A 388 2.38 -4.94 -25.10
CA PHE A 388 3.03 -5.06 -23.80
C PHE A 388 4.49 -5.55 -23.90
N GLY A 389 4.74 -6.58 -24.73
CA GLY A 389 6.07 -7.18 -24.87
C GLY A 389 7.07 -6.20 -25.49
N THR A 390 6.63 -5.43 -26.49
CA THR A 390 7.43 -4.37 -27.10
C THR A 390 7.78 -3.26 -26.09
N ILE A 391 6.84 -2.84 -25.24
CA ILE A 391 7.10 -1.85 -24.18
C ILE A 391 8.17 -2.38 -23.23
N VAL A 392 7.97 -3.57 -22.66
CA VAL A 392 8.90 -4.15 -21.68
C VAL A 392 10.29 -4.37 -22.28
N ARG A 393 10.38 -4.88 -23.51
CA ARG A 393 11.66 -5.08 -24.20
C ARG A 393 12.44 -3.78 -24.35
N LYS A 394 11.76 -2.71 -24.80
CA LYS A 394 12.35 -1.38 -24.92
C LYS A 394 12.90 -0.88 -23.57
N GLU A 395 12.15 -1.07 -22.49
CA GLU A 395 12.58 -0.65 -21.15
C GLU A 395 13.86 -1.37 -20.68
N PHE A 396 13.99 -2.67 -20.99
CA PHE A 396 15.21 -3.44 -20.74
C PHE A 396 16.39 -3.01 -21.62
N ASP A 397 16.14 -2.72 -22.90
CA ASP A 397 17.17 -2.28 -23.86
C ASP A 397 17.79 -0.95 -23.48
N GLU A 398 16.95 -0.03 -23.00
CA GLU A 398 17.39 1.29 -22.56
C GLU A 398 17.87 1.32 -21.11
N ALA A 399 17.64 0.27 -20.30
CA ALA A 399 17.96 0.27 -18.87
C ALA A 399 19.41 0.72 -18.58
N PRO A 400 20.46 0.26 -19.30
CA PRO A 400 21.83 0.73 -19.05
C PRO A 400 22.02 2.24 -19.23
N LEU A 401 21.33 2.87 -20.20
CA LEU A 401 21.44 4.31 -20.49
C LEU A 401 20.97 5.16 -19.31
N PHE A 402 19.94 4.67 -18.61
CA PHE A 402 19.30 5.34 -17.47
C PHE A 402 19.82 4.87 -16.11
N GLY A 403 20.97 4.18 -16.08
CA GLY A 403 21.55 3.68 -14.83
C GLY A 403 20.70 2.58 -14.19
N GLY A 404 20.10 1.72 -15.02
CA GLY A 404 19.30 0.57 -14.61
C GLY A 404 20.00 -0.26 -13.53
N ARG A 405 19.30 -0.45 -12.42
CA ARG A 405 19.79 -1.19 -11.26
C ARG A 405 18.70 -2.06 -10.65
N SER A 406 19.09 -3.25 -10.22
CA SER A 406 18.26 -4.20 -9.52
C SER A 406 19.01 -4.77 -8.31
N VAL A 407 18.37 -5.68 -7.56
CA VAL A 407 19.05 -6.45 -6.51
C VAL A 407 20.21 -7.29 -7.06
N PHE A 408 20.21 -7.59 -8.35
CA PHE A 408 21.27 -8.31 -9.06
C PHE A 408 22.45 -7.42 -9.49
N GLY A 409 22.40 -6.13 -9.19
CA GLY A 409 23.43 -5.15 -9.54
C GLY A 409 23.05 -4.22 -10.70
N TRP A 410 24.08 -3.67 -11.35
CA TRP A 410 23.91 -2.74 -12.47
C TRP A 410 23.64 -3.51 -13.77
N GLU A 411 22.66 -3.08 -14.55
CA GLU A 411 22.25 -3.80 -15.76
C GLU A 411 23.33 -3.86 -16.82
N LYS A 412 24.18 -2.83 -16.94
CA LYS A 412 25.38 -2.85 -17.80
C LYS A 412 26.31 -4.03 -17.47
N ASN A 413 26.49 -4.34 -16.20
CA ASN A 413 27.38 -5.40 -15.75
C ASN A 413 26.74 -6.78 -15.94
N VAL A 414 25.41 -6.87 -15.82
CA VAL A 414 24.70 -8.15 -15.99
C VAL A 414 24.59 -8.55 -17.46
N ARG A 415 24.43 -7.58 -18.38
CA ARG A 415 24.52 -7.85 -19.82
C ARG A 415 25.89 -8.41 -20.21
N ASN A 416 26.97 -7.78 -19.75
CA ASN A 416 28.33 -8.21 -20.03
C ASN A 416 28.63 -9.64 -19.53
N ARG A 417 28.00 -10.09 -18.44
CA ARG A 417 28.12 -11.49 -17.95
C ARG A 417 27.36 -12.50 -18.79
N LYS A 418 26.29 -12.11 -19.47
CA LYS A 418 25.51 -13.00 -20.36
C LYS A 418 26.12 -13.09 -21.76
N THR A 419 26.81 -12.05 -22.20
CA THR A 419 27.48 -11.98 -23.51
C THR A 419 28.94 -12.41 -23.46
N GLY A 420 29.38 -13.10 -22.40
CA GLY A 420 30.75 -13.59 -22.23
C GLY A 420 31.13 -14.63 -23.27
N VAL A 421 31.43 -14.14 -24.48
CA VAL A 421 32.72 -14.36 -25.16
C VAL A 421 33.76 -13.47 -24.47
#